data_AF-A0A1E7NG57-F1
#
_entry.id   AF-A0A1E7NG57-F1
#
_cell.length_a   1.000
_cell.length_b   1.000
_cell.length_c   1.000
_cell.angle_alpha   90.00
_cell.angle_beta   90.00
_cell.angle_gamma   90.00
#
_symmetry.space_group_name_H-M   'P 1'
#
loop_
_entity.id
_entity.type
_entity.pdbx_description
1 polymer ?
#
loop_
_entity_poly.entity_id
_entity_poly.type
_entity_poly.pdbx_seq_one_letter_code
_entity_poly.pdbx_strand_id
1 'polypeptide(L)'
;MPETPKSPRRIADDHVVRVAALDPATSTRLGLHPEDDRQPDLSPDGFEALAEVARQTLTALDTTALVDDPAELDCARLLRERLTAELAVHEAGDHYRQLRNVNSPLHKVRGVFTMMPTDTAEQWAAVAGRLRNVPGALHGYRATLAEGIGRGLLSAPGRPAPPSPNWTPGRGERAAARAGSPASSRTGPPRCAPNWTPPPNGRPPPLPPSATGSPTPTCPPPTAPRTPSAASTTCAAHARRGSR
;
A
#
# COMPACT_ATOMS: atom_id res chain seq x y z
N MET A 1 -30.25 -18.97 -29.69
CA MET A 1 -29.81 -20.14 -28.90
C MET A 1 -30.36 -19.99 -27.49
N PRO A 2 -30.88 -21.04 -26.84
CA PRO A 2 -31.05 -21.00 -25.39
C PRO A 2 -29.66 -20.86 -24.75
N GLU A 3 -29.51 -19.95 -23.79
CA GLU A 3 -28.26 -19.80 -23.04
C GLU A 3 -28.21 -20.90 -21.98
N THR A 4 -27.18 -21.74 -22.02
CA THR A 4 -27.01 -22.83 -21.04
C THR A 4 -26.84 -22.23 -19.65
N PRO A 5 -27.63 -22.64 -18.63
CA PRO A 5 -27.48 -22.12 -17.28
C PRO A 5 -26.06 -22.41 -16.77
N LYS A 6 -25.39 -21.38 -16.27
CA LYS A 6 -24.02 -21.47 -15.77
C LYS A 6 -23.99 -22.30 -14.49
N SER A 7 -23.05 -23.22 -14.35
CA SER A 7 -22.91 -23.97 -13.10
C SER A 7 -22.40 -23.07 -11.96
N PRO A 8 -22.68 -23.40 -10.68
CA PRO A 8 -22.16 -22.68 -9.52
C PRO A 8 -20.64 -22.38 -9.58
N ARG A 9 -19.81 -23.34 -9.99
CA ARG A 9 -18.36 -23.13 -10.22
C ARG A 9 -18.10 -22.06 -11.27
N ARG A 10 -18.83 -22.08 -12.41
CA ARG A 10 -18.67 -21.05 -13.45
C ARG A 10 -19.11 -19.66 -12.98
N ILE A 11 -20.11 -19.59 -12.10
CA ILE A 11 -20.54 -18.33 -11.47
C ILE A 11 -19.47 -17.83 -10.49
N ALA A 12 -18.78 -18.72 -9.77
CA ALA A 12 -17.63 -18.38 -8.94
C ALA A 12 -16.46 -17.83 -9.77
N ASP A 13 -16.13 -18.46 -10.92
CA ASP A 13 -15.13 -17.95 -11.86
C ASP A 13 -15.49 -16.53 -12.36
N ASP A 14 -16.71 -16.36 -12.88
CA ASP A 14 -17.22 -15.07 -13.38
C ASP A 14 -17.28 -14.00 -12.27
N HIS A 15 -17.43 -14.39 -11.01
CA HIS A 15 -17.34 -13.49 -9.86
C HIS A 15 -15.90 -13.05 -9.60
N VAL A 16 -14.93 -13.98 -9.54
CA VAL A 16 -13.51 -13.64 -9.32
C VAL A 16 -12.98 -12.73 -10.43
N VAL A 17 -13.36 -12.95 -11.68
CA VAL A 17 -13.00 -12.06 -12.81
C VAL A 17 -13.57 -10.64 -12.61
N ARG A 18 -14.84 -10.50 -12.20
CA ARG A 18 -15.46 -9.18 -11.93
C ARG A 18 -14.81 -8.47 -10.74
N VAL A 19 -14.48 -9.20 -9.66
CA VAL A 19 -13.78 -8.62 -8.51
C VAL A 19 -12.35 -8.20 -8.86
N ALA A 20 -11.62 -8.97 -9.68
CA ALA A 20 -10.29 -8.59 -10.14
C ALA A 20 -10.30 -7.33 -11.03
N ALA A 21 -11.33 -7.15 -11.86
CA ALA A 21 -11.50 -5.93 -12.65
C ALA A 21 -11.71 -4.67 -11.79
N LEU A 22 -12.39 -4.80 -10.65
CA LEU A 22 -12.69 -3.68 -9.72
C LEU A 22 -11.63 -3.44 -8.64
N ASP A 23 -10.95 -4.47 -8.13
CA ASP A 23 -9.89 -4.38 -7.12
C ASP A 23 -8.50 -4.70 -7.72
N PRO A 24 -7.76 -3.68 -8.19
CA PRO A 24 -6.37 -3.82 -8.66
C PRO A 24 -5.40 -4.50 -7.69
N ALA A 25 -5.67 -4.54 -6.38
CA ALA A 25 -4.83 -5.28 -5.44
C ALA A 25 -5.19 -6.77 -5.39
N THR A 26 -6.44 -7.12 -5.72
CA THR A 26 -6.85 -8.52 -5.96
C THR A 26 -6.39 -8.99 -7.34
N SER A 27 -6.40 -8.15 -8.38
CA SER A 27 -5.79 -8.47 -9.68
C SER A 27 -4.31 -8.85 -9.53
N THR A 28 -3.48 -7.96 -8.96
CA THR A 28 -2.04 -8.24 -8.75
C THR A 28 -1.80 -9.47 -7.87
N ARG A 29 -2.60 -9.68 -6.82
CA ARG A 29 -2.51 -10.88 -5.95
C ARG A 29 -2.82 -12.19 -6.66
N LEU A 30 -3.59 -12.15 -7.75
CA LEU A 30 -3.90 -13.30 -8.61
C LEU A 30 -2.93 -13.42 -9.81
N GLY A 31 -1.93 -12.55 -9.94
CA GLY A 31 -1.05 -12.48 -11.11
C GLY A 31 -1.72 -11.93 -12.37
N LEU A 32 -2.90 -11.33 -12.24
CA LEU A 32 -3.67 -10.75 -13.33
C LEU A 32 -3.28 -9.29 -13.53
N HIS A 33 -3.14 -8.88 -14.79
CA HIS A 33 -2.81 -7.51 -15.20
C HIS A 33 -1.59 -6.91 -14.46
N PRO A 34 -0.38 -7.48 -14.63
CA PRO A 34 0.85 -6.91 -14.06
C PRO A 34 1.14 -5.48 -14.54
N GLU A 35 0.57 -5.08 -15.69
CA GLU A 35 0.60 -3.73 -16.27
C GLU A 35 -0.35 -2.72 -15.61
N ASP A 36 -1.32 -3.17 -14.78
CA ASP A 36 -2.31 -2.28 -14.16
C ASP A 36 -1.64 -1.28 -13.21
N ASP A 37 -1.83 0.01 -13.45
CA ASP A 37 -1.30 1.10 -12.63
C ASP A 37 -2.35 1.69 -11.66
N ARG A 38 -3.58 1.17 -11.64
CA ARG A 38 -4.65 1.66 -10.76
C ARG A 38 -4.38 1.30 -9.29
N GLN A 39 -4.90 2.12 -8.38
CA GLN A 39 -5.05 1.76 -6.97
C GLN A 39 -6.47 1.23 -6.71
N PRO A 40 -6.70 0.40 -5.68
CA PRO A 40 -8.05 0.07 -5.22
C PRO A 40 -8.81 1.35 -4.88
N ASP A 41 -10.02 1.49 -5.39
CA ASP A 41 -10.89 2.57 -4.94
C ASP A 41 -11.36 2.29 -3.51
N LEU A 42 -11.24 3.31 -2.67
CA LEU A 42 -11.62 3.30 -1.26
C LEU A 42 -12.71 4.36 -0.96
N SER A 43 -13.29 4.97 -2.00
CA SER A 43 -14.50 5.80 -1.93
C SER A 43 -15.74 4.98 -1.54
N PRO A 44 -16.86 5.61 -1.14
CA PRO A 44 -18.12 4.91 -0.91
C PRO A 44 -18.59 4.14 -2.16
N ASP A 45 -18.46 4.76 -3.34
CA ASP A 45 -18.83 4.18 -4.63
C ASP A 45 -17.98 2.94 -4.96
N GLY A 46 -16.69 2.95 -4.62
CA GLY A 46 -15.78 1.81 -4.79
C GLY A 46 -16.14 0.62 -3.91
N PHE A 47 -16.63 0.86 -2.68
CA PHE A 47 -17.18 -0.20 -1.83
C PHE A 47 -18.54 -0.69 -2.35
N GLU A 48 -19.43 0.21 -2.79
CA GLU A 48 -20.74 -0.14 -3.35
C GLU A 48 -20.62 -0.95 -4.65
N ALA A 49 -19.65 -0.65 -5.51
CA ALA A 49 -19.40 -1.41 -6.74
C ALA A 49 -18.99 -2.87 -6.47
N LEU A 50 -18.22 -3.13 -5.40
CA LEU A 50 -17.87 -4.49 -4.96
C LEU A 50 -19.09 -5.21 -4.36
N ALA A 51 -19.88 -4.52 -3.53
CA ALA A 51 -21.13 -5.06 -3.00
C ALA A 51 -22.14 -5.39 -4.11
N GLU A 52 -22.24 -4.55 -5.14
CA GLU A 52 -23.11 -4.80 -6.29
C GLU A 52 -22.66 -6.03 -7.10
N VAL A 53 -21.36 -6.24 -7.30
CA VAL A 53 -20.85 -7.50 -7.89
C VAL A 53 -21.20 -8.72 -7.03
N ALA A 54 -21.19 -8.60 -5.70
CA ALA A 54 -21.66 -9.66 -4.80
C ALA A 54 -23.17 -9.91 -4.93
N ARG A 55 -24.01 -8.86 -4.94
CA ARG A 55 -25.48 -8.96 -5.16
C ARG A 55 -25.81 -9.65 -6.49
N GLN A 56 -25.22 -9.18 -7.59
CA GLN A 56 -25.39 -9.79 -8.92
C GLN A 56 -24.95 -11.25 -8.98
N THR A 57 -23.95 -11.64 -8.18
CA THR A 57 -23.46 -13.03 -8.12
C THR A 57 -24.44 -13.93 -7.36
N LEU A 58 -25.03 -13.43 -6.26
CA LEU A 58 -26.12 -14.13 -5.59
C LEU A 58 -27.34 -14.29 -6.50
N THR A 59 -27.77 -13.23 -7.20
CA THR A 59 -28.90 -13.32 -8.14
C THR A 59 -28.67 -14.36 -9.24
N ALA A 60 -27.47 -14.41 -9.83
CA ALA A 60 -27.12 -15.44 -10.81
C ALA A 60 -27.20 -16.86 -10.22
N LEU A 61 -26.71 -17.03 -8.98
CA LEU A 61 -26.75 -18.29 -8.24
C LEU A 61 -28.17 -18.72 -7.83
N ASP A 62 -29.07 -17.76 -7.58
CA ASP A 62 -30.50 -18.01 -7.33
C ASP A 62 -31.27 -18.41 -8.59
N THR A 63 -30.91 -17.87 -9.76
CA THR A 63 -31.52 -18.26 -11.04
C THR A 63 -30.99 -19.57 -11.62
N THR A 64 -29.96 -20.15 -11.02
CA THR A 64 -29.29 -21.35 -11.53
C THR A 64 -29.98 -22.62 -11.07
N ALA A 65 -30.41 -23.45 -12.02
CA ALA A 65 -30.86 -24.81 -11.72
C ALA A 65 -29.72 -25.60 -11.09
N LEU A 66 -29.95 -26.15 -9.89
CA LEU A 66 -28.96 -26.96 -9.19
C LEU A 66 -28.69 -28.24 -9.98
N VAL A 67 -27.41 -28.48 -10.30
CA VAL A 67 -26.92 -29.73 -10.86
C VAL A 67 -26.74 -30.74 -9.73
N ASP A 68 -27.11 -32.00 -9.96
CA ASP A 68 -26.87 -33.11 -9.03
C ASP A 68 -25.40 -33.59 -9.07
N ASP A 69 -24.48 -32.63 -8.91
CA ASP A 69 -23.04 -32.83 -8.68
C ASP A 69 -22.73 -32.29 -7.27
N PRO A 70 -22.32 -33.13 -6.31
CA PRO A 70 -21.93 -32.69 -4.98
C PRO A 70 -20.92 -31.53 -4.96
N ALA A 71 -20.02 -31.45 -5.94
CA ALA A 71 -19.05 -30.36 -6.05
C ALA A 71 -19.68 -29.02 -6.47
N GLU A 72 -20.73 -29.03 -7.30
CA GLU A 72 -21.50 -27.83 -7.63
C GLU A 72 -22.40 -27.41 -6.47
N LEU A 73 -23.01 -28.37 -5.77
CA LEU A 73 -23.84 -28.11 -4.58
C LEU A 73 -23.02 -27.48 -3.44
N ASP A 74 -21.83 -28.01 -3.15
CA ASP A 74 -20.94 -27.43 -2.15
C ASP A 74 -20.35 -26.08 -2.60
N CYS A 75 -20.05 -25.91 -3.89
CA CYS A 75 -19.63 -24.61 -4.42
C CYS A 75 -20.73 -23.55 -4.25
N ALA A 76 -21.97 -23.87 -4.62
CA ALA A 76 -23.13 -22.99 -4.43
C ALA A 76 -23.33 -22.64 -2.95
N ARG A 77 -23.26 -23.63 -2.05
CA ARG A 77 -23.43 -23.46 -0.60
C ARG A 77 -22.38 -22.52 -0.01
N LEU A 78 -21.10 -22.71 -0.38
CA LEU A 78 -19.98 -21.92 0.14
C LEU A 78 -19.94 -20.50 -0.47
N LEU A 79 -20.23 -20.35 -1.76
CA LEU A 79 -20.31 -19.03 -2.41
C LEU A 79 -21.46 -18.20 -1.82
N ARG A 80 -22.62 -18.83 -1.59
CA ARG A 80 -23.79 -18.19 -0.97
C ARG A 80 -23.49 -17.73 0.46
N GLU A 81 -22.86 -18.57 1.30
CA GLU A 81 -22.39 -18.19 2.64
C GLU A 81 -21.52 -16.94 2.58
N ARG A 82 -20.48 -16.98 1.75
CA ARG A 82 -19.48 -15.93 1.65
C ARG A 82 -20.06 -14.58 1.28
N LEU A 83 -20.84 -14.54 0.21
CA LEU A 83 -21.40 -13.29 -0.32
C LEU A 83 -22.50 -12.74 0.59
N THR A 84 -23.29 -13.60 1.24
CA THR A 84 -24.31 -13.17 2.22
C THR A 84 -23.64 -12.54 3.45
N ALA A 85 -22.55 -13.12 3.95
CA ALA A 85 -21.78 -12.58 5.06
C ALA A 85 -21.06 -11.26 4.69
N GLU A 86 -20.52 -11.16 3.49
CA GLU A 86 -19.87 -9.94 2.99
C GLU A 86 -20.87 -8.78 2.85
N LEU A 87 -22.03 -9.04 2.26
CA LEU A 87 -23.12 -8.05 2.16
C LEU A 87 -23.65 -7.64 3.54
N ALA A 88 -23.82 -8.58 4.48
CA ALA A 88 -24.24 -8.22 5.85
C ALA A 88 -23.25 -7.27 6.55
N VAL A 89 -21.95 -7.35 6.24
CA VAL A 89 -20.92 -6.42 6.75
C VAL A 89 -20.95 -5.06 6.03
N HIS A 90 -21.29 -5.05 4.73
CA HIS A 90 -21.48 -3.83 3.93
C HIS A 90 -22.72 -3.05 4.34
N GLU A 91 -23.88 -3.70 4.44
CA GLU A 91 -25.15 -3.08 4.86
C GLU A 91 -25.11 -2.61 6.33
N ALA A 92 -24.34 -3.29 7.20
CA ALA A 92 -24.02 -2.79 8.54
C ALA A 92 -23.08 -1.57 8.54
N GLY A 93 -22.53 -1.20 7.38
CA GLY A 93 -21.66 -0.04 7.20
C GLY A 93 -20.28 -0.18 7.84
N ASP A 94 -19.67 -1.37 7.87
CA ASP A 94 -18.31 -1.49 8.44
C ASP A 94 -17.26 -0.75 7.60
N HIS A 95 -17.43 -0.64 6.27
CA HIS A 95 -16.52 0.10 5.36
C HIS A 95 -16.29 1.55 5.81
N TYR A 96 -17.35 2.23 6.24
CA TYR A 96 -17.31 3.57 6.83
C TYR A 96 -16.46 3.71 8.11
N ARG A 97 -16.06 2.60 8.75
CA ARG A 97 -15.38 2.55 10.05
C ARG A 97 -14.18 1.60 10.13
N GLN A 98 -13.59 1.16 9.00
CA GLN A 98 -12.44 0.22 9.00
C GLN A 98 -11.08 0.83 9.39
N LEU A 99 -11.02 1.79 10.31
CA LEU A 99 -9.76 2.33 10.83
C LEU A 99 -9.14 1.36 11.86
N ARG A 100 -8.39 0.38 11.36
CA ARG A 100 -7.75 -0.70 12.13
C ARG A 100 -6.22 -0.71 11.96
N ASN A 101 -5.50 -1.16 12.99
CA ASN A 101 -4.02 -1.28 12.96
C ASN A 101 -3.53 -2.50 12.16
N VAL A 102 -4.40 -3.49 11.93
CA VAL A 102 -4.17 -4.69 11.10
C VAL A 102 -5.34 -4.78 10.11
N ASN A 103 -5.04 -5.14 8.86
CA ASN A 103 -6.03 -5.38 7.80
C ASN A 103 -7.10 -4.27 7.64
N SER A 104 -6.64 -3.00 7.66
CA SER A 104 -7.42 -1.84 7.22
C SER A 104 -7.16 -1.54 5.74
N PRO A 105 -8.04 -0.80 5.02
CA PRO A 105 -7.88 -0.52 3.59
C PRO A 105 -6.53 0.08 3.17
N LEU A 106 -5.90 0.87 4.04
CA LEU A 106 -4.54 1.40 3.84
C LEU A 106 -3.47 0.30 3.64
N HIS A 107 -3.69 -0.89 4.22
CA HIS A 107 -2.81 -2.04 4.03
C HIS A 107 -2.92 -2.65 2.61
N LYS A 108 -4.08 -2.53 1.92
CA LYS A 108 -4.19 -2.91 0.49
C LYS A 108 -3.34 -1.99 -0.37
N VAL A 109 -3.53 -0.67 -0.24
CA VAL A 109 -2.84 0.39 -1.00
C VAL A 109 -1.31 0.32 -0.83
N ARG A 110 -0.82 -0.03 0.37
CA ARG A 110 0.62 -0.27 0.59
C ARG A 110 1.08 -1.66 0.14
N GLY A 111 0.27 -2.69 0.40
CA GLY A 111 0.65 -4.10 0.20
C GLY A 111 0.75 -4.53 -1.26
N VAL A 112 0.01 -3.89 -2.16
CA VAL A 112 0.06 -4.22 -3.59
C VAL A 112 1.47 -4.08 -4.18
N PHE A 113 2.25 -3.09 -3.74
CA PHE A 113 3.62 -2.87 -4.19
C PHE A 113 4.61 -3.99 -3.82
N THR A 114 4.31 -4.83 -2.81
CA THR A 114 5.16 -5.98 -2.47
C THR A 114 4.84 -7.24 -3.29
N MET A 115 3.92 -7.13 -4.26
CA MET A 115 3.51 -8.20 -5.18
C MET A 115 3.70 -7.81 -6.66
N MET A 116 4.13 -6.57 -6.95
CA MET A 116 4.44 -6.15 -8.32
C MET A 116 5.85 -6.63 -8.71
N PRO A 117 6.06 -7.11 -9.96
CA PRO A 117 7.39 -7.43 -10.46
C PRO A 117 8.20 -6.15 -10.71
N THR A 118 9.53 -6.26 -10.75
CA THR A 118 10.46 -5.12 -10.83
C THR A 118 11.71 -5.41 -11.66
N ASP A 119 11.62 -6.36 -12.59
CA ASP A 119 12.73 -6.87 -13.41
C ASP A 119 12.94 -6.04 -14.69
N THR A 120 11.89 -5.38 -15.20
CA THR A 120 11.93 -4.61 -16.46
C THR A 120 11.47 -3.15 -16.30
N ALA A 121 11.82 -2.30 -17.28
CA ALA A 121 11.48 -0.87 -17.26
C ALA A 121 9.97 -0.62 -17.32
N GLU A 122 9.24 -1.48 -18.02
CA GLU A 122 7.77 -1.44 -18.16
C GLU A 122 7.09 -1.75 -16.83
N GLN A 123 7.61 -2.73 -16.09
CA GLN A 123 7.13 -3.07 -14.74
C GLN A 123 7.39 -1.92 -13.75
N TRP A 124 8.57 -1.29 -13.81
CA TRP A 124 8.86 -0.06 -13.05
C TRP A 124 7.95 1.11 -13.45
N ALA A 125 7.54 1.22 -14.72
CA ALA A 125 6.57 2.23 -15.16
C ALA A 125 5.18 2.00 -14.57
N ALA A 126 4.71 0.74 -14.48
CA ALA A 126 3.47 0.38 -13.80
C ALA A 126 3.54 0.68 -12.28
N VAL A 127 4.65 0.34 -11.61
CA VAL A 127 4.90 0.73 -10.20
C VAL A 127 4.84 2.25 -10.03
N ALA A 128 5.48 3.01 -10.92
CA ALA A 128 5.47 4.46 -10.88
C ALA A 128 4.08 5.06 -11.12
N GLY A 129 3.26 4.46 -11.98
CA GLY A 129 1.84 4.83 -12.15
C GLY A 129 1.00 4.55 -10.92
N ARG A 130 1.15 3.36 -10.35
CA ARG A 130 0.46 2.97 -9.12
C ARG A 130 0.86 3.80 -7.90
N LEU A 131 2.07 4.37 -7.89
CA LEU A 131 2.48 5.42 -6.93
C LEU A 131 1.78 6.76 -7.18
N ARG A 132 1.65 7.22 -8.44
CA ARG A 132 0.90 8.46 -8.79
C ARG A 132 -0.57 8.38 -8.37
N ASN A 133 -1.16 7.18 -8.38
CA ASN A 133 -2.57 6.96 -8.02
C ASN A 133 -2.83 6.83 -6.50
N VAL A 134 -1.80 6.74 -5.64
CA VAL A 134 -1.97 6.66 -4.16
C VAL A 134 -2.78 7.82 -3.57
N PRO A 135 -2.56 9.10 -3.92
CA PRO A 135 -3.34 10.21 -3.36
C PRO A 135 -4.84 10.13 -3.65
N GLY A 136 -5.24 9.54 -4.77
CA GLY A 136 -6.65 9.32 -5.13
C GLY A 136 -7.33 8.32 -4.19
N ALA A 137 -6.73 7.14 -4.01
CA ALA A 137 -7.24 6.14 -3.06
C ALA A 137 -7.28 6.66 -1.61
N LEU A 138 -6.29 7.45 -1.20
CA LEU A 138 -6.28 8.10 0.12
C LEU A 138 -7.32 9.23 0.25
N HIS A 139 -7.70 9.89 -0.85
CA HIS A 139 -8.80 10.85 -0.86
C HIS A 139 -10.15 10.14 -0.72
N GLY A 140 -10.40 9.09 -1.52
CA GLY A 140 -11.60 8.25 -1.41
C GLY A 140 -11.78 7.68 -0.01
N TYR A 141 -10.73 7.10 0.58
CA TYR A 141 -10.78 6.58 1.96
C TYR A 141 -11.12 7.67 3.00
N ARG A 142 -10.63 8.90 2.80
CA ARG A 142 -10.99 10.04 3.67
C ARG A 142 -12.44 10.48 3.51
N ALA A 143 -13.01 10.41 2.31
CA ALA A 143 -14.43 10.66 2.08
C ALA A 143 -15.28 9.61 2.82
N THR A 144 -14.95 8.32 2.64
CA THR A 144 -15.61 7.19 3.32
C THR A 144 -15.57 7.32 4.85
N LEU A 145 -14.43 7.66 5.45
CA LEU A 145 -14.35 7.88 6.90
C LEU A 145 -15.09 9.15 7.36
N ALA A 146 -15.09 10.22 6.57
CA ALA A 146 -15.84 11.44 6.90
C ALA A 146 -17.36 11.22 6.84
N GLU A 147 -17.83 10.44 5.88
CA GLU A 147 -19.22 9.99 5.81
C GLU A 147 -19.57 9.06 6.97
N GLY A 148 -18.68 8.16 7.38
CA GLY A 148 -18.86 7.34 8.59
C GLY A 148 -19.07 8.17 9.85
N ILE A 149 -18.28 9.22 10.03
CA ILE A 149 -18.45 10.19 11.12
C ILE A 149 -19.82 10.89 11.02
N GLY A 150 -20.23 11.32 9.82
CA GLY A 150 -21.55 11.92 9.58
C GLY A 150 -22.73 10.97 9.86
N ARG A 151 -22.56 9.68 9.57
CA ARG A 151 -23.52 8.59 9.86
C ARG A 151 -23.48 8.09 11.32
N GLY A 152 -22.59 8.61 12.16
CA GLY A 152 -22.36 8.13 13.54
C GLY A 152 -21.66 6.76 13.63
N LEU A 153 -21.19 6.21 12.51
CA LEU A 153 -20.48 4.95 12.40
C LEU A 153 -19.00 5.15 12.77
N LEU A 154 -18.73 5.24 14.07
CA LEU A 154 -17.38 5.46 14.59
C LEU A 154 -16.61 4.15 14.76
N SER A 155 -15.31 4.17 14.40
CA SER A 155 -14.38 3.13 14.81
C SER A 155 -14.19 3.13 16.33
N ALA A 156 -14.00 1.96 16.93
CA ALA A 156 -13.69 1.86 18.35
C ALA A 156 -12.44 2.68 18.72
N PRO A 157 -12.41 3.38 19.86
CA PRO A 157 -11.26 4.20 20.26
C PRO A 157 -10.02 3.33 20.40
N GLY A 158 -9.04 3.57 19.53
CA GLY A 158 -7.83 2.76 19.48
C GLY A 158 -7.04 2.85 20.78
N ARG A 159 -6.54 1.70 21.27
CA ARG A 159 -5.53 1.67 22.33
C ARG A 159 -4.36 2.58 21.90
N PRO A 160 -3.89 3.52 22.74
CA PRO A 160 -2.79 4.40 22.36
C PRO A 160 -1.57 3.56 21.98
N ALA A 161 -1.09 3.74 20.75
CA ALA A 161 0.10 3.07 20.28
C ALA A 161 1.31 3.52 21.12
N PRO A 162 2.21 2.60 21.53
CA PRO A 162 3.48 3.02 22.12
C PRO A 162 4.25 3.86 21.09
N PRO A 163 4.97 4.92 21.51
CA PRO A 163 5.68 5.78 20.58
C PRO A 163 6.74 4.98 19.82
N SER A 164 6.57 4.84 18.50
CA SER A 164 7.51 4.05 17.70
C SER A 164 8.81 4.84 17.48
N PRO A 165 10.00 4.22 17.65
CA PRO A 165 11.28 4.94 17.63
C PRO A 165 11.66 5.52 16.26
N ASN A 166 10.91 5.19 15.20
CA ASN A 166 11.05 5.71 13.85
C ASN A 166 10.08 6.85 13.49
N TRP A 167 9.11 7.19 14.36
CA TRP A 167 8.11 8.20 14.06
C TRP A 167 8.39 9.50 14.82
N THR A 168 8.97 10.48 14.12
CA THR A 168 9.00 11.87 14.59
C THR A 168 7.68 12.56 14.25
N PRO A 169 6.89 13.02 15.24
CA PRO A 169 5.74 13.86 14.96
C PRO A 169 6.23 15.18 14.36
N GLY A 170 5.86 15.45 13.10
CA GLY A 170 6.00 16.78 12.51
C GLY A 170 5.27 17.81 13.38
N ARG A 171 5.91 18.96 13.62
CA ARG A 171 5.30 20.06 14.40
C ARG A 171 4.25 20.80 13.57
N GLY A 172 3.10 20.14 13.36
CA GLY A 172 1.82 20.84 13.19
C GLY A 172 1.46 21.56 14.48
N GLU A 173 0.84 22.72 14.36
CA GLU A 173 0.62 23.63 15.49
C GLU A 173 -0.40 23.08 16.49
N ARG A 174 -0.10 23.21 17.79
CA ARG A 174 -1.09 22.99 18.84
C ARG A 174 -1.77 24.31 19.15
N ALA A 175 -2.97 24.51 18.64
CA ALA A 175 -3.85 25.58 19.11
C ALA A 175 -4.07 25.44 20.64
N ALA A 176 -4.17 26.57 21.34
CA ALA A 176 -3.95 26.61 22.78
C ALA A 176 -5.18 26.20 23.61
N ALA A 177 -4.92 25.43 24.67
CA ALA A 177 -5.75 25.39 25.87
C ALA A 177 -4.82 25.64 27.09
N ARG A 178 -5.13 26.67 27.89
CA ARG A 178 -4.33 27.08 29.06
C ARG A 178 -4.90 26.50 30.35
N ALA A 179 -4.07 25.85 31.17
CA ALA A 179 -4.18 25.86 32.63
C ALA A 179 -2.86 25.39 33.28
N GLY A 180 -2.44 26.05 34.37
CA GLY A 180 -1.52 25.52 35.39
C GLY A 180 -0.12 25.03 34.99
N SER A 181 0.90 25.86 35.20
CA SER A 181 2.22 25.37 35.66
C SER A 181 2.24 25.34 37.19
N PRO A 182 3.12 24.56 37.83
CA PRO A 182 4.35 25.16 38.34
C PRO A 182 5.63 24.71 37.63
N ALA A 183 6.73 25.40 37.90
CA ALA A 183 8.03 25.12 37.32
C ALA A 183 8.70 23.88 37.92
N SER A 184 9.52 23.20 37.11
CA SER A 184 10.69 22.48 37.60
C SER A 184 11.91 22.96 36.83
N SER A 185 12.89 23.53 37.54
CA SER A 185 14.15 23.98 36.95
C SER A 185 14.95 22.77 36.50
N ARG A 186 15.49 22.82 35.27
CA ARG A 186 16.38 21.77 34.75
C ARG A 186 17.59 22.41 34.07
N THR A 187 18.58 22.71 34.91
CA THR A 187 19.87 23.23 34.47
C THR A 187 20.56 22.23 33.54
N GLY A 188 20.97 22.67 32.36
CA GLY A 188 21.69 21.86 31.39
C GLY A 188 22.59 22.76 30.52
N PRO A 189 23.72 22.25 30.01
CA PRO A 189 24.71 23.07 29.31
C PRO A 189 24.16 23.65 28.00
N PRO A 190 24.65 24.82 27.56
CA PRO A 190 24.18 25.46 26.34
C PRO A 190 24.50 24.61 25.12
N ARG A 191 23.47 24.29 24.33
CA ARG A 191 23.65 23.71 22.99
C ARG A 191 23.98 24.82 22.01
N CYS A 192 25.07 24.66 21.26
CA CYS A 192 25.32 25.52 20.10
C CYS A 192 24.19 25.33 19.07
N ALA A 193 23.40 26.37 18.87
CA ALA A 193 22.45 26.48 17.78
C ALA A 193 22.92 27.59 16.82
N PRO A 194 22.83 27.40 15.49
CA PRO A 194 23.09 28.50 14.56
C PRO A 194 22.06 29.61 14.77
N ASN A 195 22.53 30.85 14.85
CA ASN A 195 21.67 32.00 15.08
C ASN A 195 20.76 32.26 13.87
N TRP A 196 19.45 32.02 14.03
CA TRP A 196 18.44 32.38 13.05
C TRP A 196 17.31 33.16 13.72
N THR A 197 17.24 34.45 13.42
CA THR A 197 16.19 35.37 13.89
C THR A 197 15.21 35.63 12.74
N PRO A 198 13.92 35.30 12.87
CA PRO A 198 12.94 35.63 11.83
C PRO A 198 12.68 37.15 11.77
N PRO A 199 12.48 37.75 10.58
CA PRO A 199 12.10 39.15 10.45
C PRO A 199 10.64 39.37 10.90
N PRO A 200 10.30 40.52 11.51
CA PRO A 200 9.01 40.72 12.18
C PRO A 200 7.79 40.78 11.25
N ASN A 201 7.98 40.99 9.94
CA ASN A 201 6.89 41.38 9.01
C ASN A 201 6.50 40.29 8.00
N GLY A 202 6.68 39.00 8.32
CA GLY A 202 5.98 37.87 7.68
C GLY A 202 6.25 37.59 6.19
N ARG A 203 7.10 38.36 5.50
CA ARG A 203 7.50 38.08 4.10
C ARG A 203 8.66 37.08 4.03
N PRO A 204 8.64 36.12 3.07
CA PRO A 204 9.81 35.30 2.78
C PRO A 204 10.95 36.17 2.20
N PRO A 205 12.22 35.76 2.37
CA PRO A 205 13.34 36.44 1.72
C PRO A 205 13.26 36.27 0.18
N PRO A 206 13.79 37.23 -0.60
CA PRO A 206 13.85 37.10 -2.05
C PRO A 206 14.77 35.93 -2.46
N LEU A 207 14.43 35.28 -3.58
CA LEU A 207 15.27 34.24 -4.17
C LEU A 207 16.59 34.83 -4.69
N PRO A 208 17.72 34.10 -4.59
CA PRO A 208 18.97 34.51 -5.22
C PRO A 208 18.83 34.52 -6.76
N PRO A 209 19.59 35.37 -7.47
CA PRO A 209 19.52 35.44 -8.93
C PRO A 209 20.01 34.14 -9.59
N SER A 210 19.38 33.78 -10.72
CA SER A 210 19.70 32.58 -11.49
C SER A 210 21.15 32.57 -11.98
N ALA A 211 21.95 31.64 -11.48
CA ALA A 211 23.34 31.48 -11.89
C ALA A 211 23.45 30.76 -13.25
N THR A 212 23.42 31.53 -14.34
CA THR A 212 23.82 31.05 -15.68
C THR A 212 25.34 30.86 -15.73
N GLY A 213 25.81 29.68 -15.32
CA GLY A 213 27.22 29.30 -15.39
C GLY A 213 27.46 27.89 -14.89
N SER A 214 27.75 26.96 -15.80
CA SER A 214 27.97 25.55 -15.48
C SER A 214 29.37 25.31 -14.87
N PRO A 215 29.49 24.83 -13.62
CA PRO A 215 30.76 24.31 -13.12
C PRO A 215 30.96 22.89 -13.66
N THR A 216 31.93 22.69 -14.55
CA THR A 216 32.34 21.34 -14.98
C THR A 216 32.98 20.60 -13.80
N PRO A 217 32.54 19.37 -13.47
CA PRO A 217 33.17 18.57 -12.42
C PRO A 217 34.51 18.01 -12.90
N THR A 218 35.60 18.71 -12.59
CA THR A 218 36.97 18.25 -12.91
C THR A 218 37.33 17.03 -12.06
N CYS A 219 37.20 15.85 -12.67
CA CYS A 219 37.58 14.58 -12.02
C CYS A 219 39.11 14.47 -11.91
N PRO A 220 39.68 14.11 -10.74
CA PRO A 220 41.11 13.83 -10.62
C PRO A 220 41.47 12.55 -11.40
N PRO A 221 42.68 12.46 -12.00
CA PRO A 221 43.09 11.30 -12.78
C PRO A 221 43.28 10.05 -11.91
N PRO A 222 43.04 8.85 -12.44
CA PRO A 222 43.17 7.60 -11.69
C PRO A 222 44.64 7.28 -11.38
N THR A 223 44.93 6.98 -10.12
CA THR A 223 46.25 6.49 -9.68
C THR A 223 46.59 5.15 -10.31
N ALA A 224 47.80 4.99 -10.82
CA ALA A 224 48.26 3.79 -11.51
C ALA A 224 48.17 2.51 -10.64
N PRO A 225 47.93 1.32 -11.24
CA PRO A 225 47.83 0.06 -10.51
C PRO A 225 49.18 -0.32 -9.87
N ARG A 226 49.13 -0.78 -8.62
CA ARG A 226 50.30 -1.33 -7.93
C ARG A 226 50.62 -2.71 -8.52
N THR A 227 51.85 -2.90 -9.01
CA THR A 227 52.33 -4.18 -9.51
C THR A 227 52.46 -5.23 -8.41
N PRO A 228 52.27 -6.52 -8.70
CA PRO A 228 52.52 -7.60 -7.75
C PRO A 228 54.03 -7.79 -7.53
N SER A 229 54.46 -7.87 -6.27
CA SER A 229 55.83 -8.28 -5.93
C SER A 229 55.92 -9.80 -5.90
N ALA A 230 56.94 -10.38 -6.53
CA ALA A 230 57.10 -11.82 -6.65
C ALA A 230 58.46 -12.30 -6.13
N ALA A 231 58.41 -13.19 -5.13
CA ALA A 231 59.44 -14.18 -4.79
C ALA A 231 58.66 -15.40 -4.23
N SER A 232 58.74 -16.62 -4.77
CA SER A 232 59.91 -17.50 -4.96
C SER A 232 60.49 -17.93 -3.61
N THR A 233 60.62 -19.22 -3.25
CA THR A 233 60.50 -20.49 -4.02
C THR A 233 59.78 -21.54 -3.09
N THR A 234 59.52 -22.84 -3.32
CA THR A 234 60.19 -23.93 -4.08
C THR A 234 59.20 -25.10 -4.37
N CYS A 235 59.71 -26.22 -4.92
CA CYS A 235 59.15 -27.57 -5.05
C CYS A 235 58.39 -28.12 -3.80
N ALA A 236 57.60 -29.19 -3.85
CA ALA A 236 57.70 -30.37 -4.74
C ALA A 236 56.36 -31.09 -5.04
N ALA A 237 56.41 -32.13 -5.87
CA ALA A 237 55.24 -32.85 -6.38
C ALA A 237 55.15 -34.31 -5.90
N HIS A 238 53.93 -34.81 -5.72
CA HIS A 238 53.45 -36.20 -5.91
C HIS A 238 51.91 -36.18 -5.90
N ALA A 239 51.13 -37.13 -6.42
CA ALA A 239 51.15 -37.93 -7.66
C ALA A 239 50.17 -39.11 -7.48
N ARG A 240 49.07 -39.12 -8.26
CA ARG A 240 48.30 -40.29 -8.75
C ARG A 240 47.52 -41.20 -7.76
N ARG A 241 46.23 -41.44 -8.12
CA ARG A 241 45.37 -42.62 -7.80
C ARG A 241 44.96 -42.76 -6.30
N GLY A 242 43.87 -43.44 -5.93
CA GLY A 242 42.77 -44.00 -6.74
C GLY A 242 42.15 -45.28 -6.12
N SER A 243 40.82 -45.44 -6.19
CA SER A 243 40.00 -46.46 -5.49
C SER A 243 39.98 -46.31 -3.95
N ARG A 244 38.95 -46.76 -3.23
CA ARG A 244 37.75 -47.53 -3.64
C ARG A 244 36.46 -46.73 -3.47
#